data_AF-A0A8T8K3Y0-F1
#
_entry.id   AF-A0A8T8K3Y0-F1
#
_cell.length_a   1.000
_cell.length_b   1.000
_cell.length_c   1.000
_cell.angle_alpha   90.00
_cell.angle_beta   90.00
_cell.angle_gamma   90.00
#
_symmetry.space_group_name_H-M   'P 1'
#
loop_
_entity.id
_entity.type
_entity.pdbx_description
1 polymer ?
#
loop_
_entity_poly.entity_id
_entity_poly.type
_entity_poly.pdbx_seq_one_letter_code
_entity_poly.pdbx_strand_id
1 'polypeptide(L)'
;MTSKSPIKISCAECFTHGKIAREIHSFARGYPSQYHWNIKPSQIKISLVGGVFAPTINSVESLLKIKPLDPVLNLDGIKVYKEKEDLKMATMMAQAVLKISNSDIGIGTSAGIGKGGISVCNDKIILSCTSEIHADLRNSPVNLILERQKSGIEKALFLLENLINGTIDSLYSENIIIRYK
;
A
#
# COMPACT_ATOMS: atom_id res chain seq x y z
N MET A 1 14.86 17.53 -25.31
CA MET A 1 14.02 17.56 -24.08
C MET A 1 14.56 16.51 -23.13
N THR A 2 15.27 16.89 -22.07
CA THR A 2 15.70 15.96 -21.01
C THR A 2 14.43 15.48 -20.30
N SER A 3 13.98 14.27 -20.61
CA SER A 3 12.81 13.72 -19.94
C SER A 3 13.11 13.61 -18.45
N LYS A 4 12.27 14.21 -17.59
CA LYS A 4 12.34 13.97 -16.15
C LYS A 4 12.41 12.47 -15.90
N SER A 5 13.33 12.05 -15.03
CA SER A 5 13.42 10.66 -14.56
C SER A 5 12.06 10.20 -14.02
N PRO A 6 11.67 8.95 -14.25
CA PRO A 6 10.38 8.44 -13.78
C PRO A 6 10.33 8.44 -12.25
N ILE A 7 9.15 8.68 -11.67
CA ILE A 7 8.89 8.53 -10.25
C ILE A 7 8.96 7.04 -9.91
N LYS A 8 9.92 6.65 -9.07
CA LYS A 8 10.16 5.29 -8.62
C LYS A 8 9.22 4.93 -7.48
N ILE A 9 8.50 3.83 -7.62
CA ILE A 9 7.52 3.37 -6.63
C ILE A 9 7.88 1.95 -6.19
N SER A 10 7.77 1.68 -4.89
CA SER A 10 7.89 0.33 -4.34
C SER A 10 6.75 -0.01 -3.40
N CYS A 11 6.39 -1.29 -3.34
CA CYS A 11 5.28 -1.79 -2.53
C CYS A 11 5.75 -2.89 -1.57
N ALA A 12 5.23 -2.86 -0.35
CA ALA A 12 5.28 -3.96 0.61
C ALA A 12 3.83 -4.31 0.99
N GLU A 13 3.36 -5.44 0.49
CA GLU A 13 1.95 -5.81 0.52
C GLU A 13 1.70 -7.04 1.41
N CYS A 14 0.56 -7.05 2.09
CA CYS A 14 0.01 -8.26 2.73
C CYS A 14 -1.30 -8.61 2.05
N PHE A 15 -2.44 -8.17 2.61
CA PHE A 15 -3.77 -8.58 2.18
C PHE A 15 -4.14 -8.20 0.72
N THR A 16 -3.33 -7.36 0.07
CA THR A 16 -3.47 -6.98 -1.34
C THR A 16 -2.68 -7.87 -2.32
N HIS A 17 -1.86 -8.81 -1.82
CA HIS A 17 -1.25 -9.92 -2.56
C HIS A 17 -0.37 -9.50 -3.76
N GLY A 18 0.32 -8.35 -3.68
CA GLY A 18 1.16 -7.88 -4.79
C GLY A 18 0.37 -7.27 -5.96
N LYS A 19 -0.95 -7.14 -5.83
CA LYS A 19 -1.82 -6.65 -6.91
C LYS A 19 -1.67 -5.15 -7.11
N ILE A 20 -1.30 -4.38 -6.08
CA ILE A 20 -1.00 -2.95 -6.23
C ILE A 20 0.24 -2.77 -7.09
N ALA A 21 1.34 -3.47 -6.75
CA ALA A 21 2.56 -3.44 -7.53
C ALA A 21 2.31 -3.81 -9.00
N ARG A 22 1.57 -4.90 -9.23
CA ARG A 22 1.19 -5.33 -10.58
C ARG A 22 0.42 -4.26 -11.36
N GLU A 23 -0.57 -3.63 -10.74
CA GLU A 23 -1.37 -2.57 -11.38
C GLU A 23 -0.52 -1.34 -11.73
N ILE A 24 0.40 -0.93 -10.83
CA ILE A 24 1.34 0.17 -11.09
C ILE A 24 2.25 -0.13 -12.28
N HIS A 25 2.79 -1.36 -12.36
CA HIS A 25 3.58 -1.80 -13.50
C HIS A 25 2.76 -1.75 -14.80
N SER A 26 1.57 -2.34 -14.78
CA SER A 26 0.63 -2.35 -15.90
C SER A 26 0.31 -0.95 -16.40
N PHE A 27 -0.03 -0.02 -15.51
CA PHE A 27 -0.24 1.38 -15.84
C PHE A 27 1.00 2.02 -16.47
N ALA A 28 2.17 1.88 -15.85
CA ALA A 28 3.44 2.45 -16.33
C ALA A 28 3.79 2.01 -17.76
N ARG A 29 3.27 0.87 -18.20
CA ARG A 29 3.51 0.28 -19.52
C ARG A 29 2.34 0.43 -20.50
N GLY A 30 1.28 1.11 -20.11
CA GLY A 30 0.14 1.42 -21.00
C GLY A 30 -0.90 0.30 -21.11
N TYR A 31 -0.93 -0.65 -20.18
CA TYR A 31 -1.94 -1.71 -20.11
C TYR A 31 -2.54 -1.86 -18.69
N PRO A 32 -3.08 -0.78 -18.08
CA PRO A 32 -3.69 -0.86 -16.75
C PRO A 32 -4.77 -1.96 -16.71
N SER A 33 -4.90 -2.63 -15.56
CA SER A 33 -5.81 -3.77 -15.44
C SER A 33 -7.18 -3.32 -14.94
N GLN A 34 -7.36 -3.22 -13.63
CA GLN A 34 -8.70 -3.06 -13.03
C GLN A 34 -8.96 -1.66 -12.47
N TYR A 35 -7.91 -0.91 -12.15
CA TYR A 35 -8.05 0.42 -11.58
C TYR A 35 -8.22 1.47 -12.69
N HIS A 36 -9.22 2.33 -12.53
CA HIS A 36 -9.51 3.41 -13.48
C HIS A 36 -8.66 4.64 -13.12
N TRP A 37 -7.51 4.75 -13.77
CA TRP A 37 -6.63 5.91 -13.61
C TRP A 37 -7.22 7.14 -14.30
N ASN A 38 -7.27 8.25 -13.59
CA ASN A 38 -7.59 9.59 -14.09
C ASN A 38 -6.38 10.25 -14.76
N ILE A 39 -5.17 9.75 -14.48
CA ILE A 39 -3.92 10.15 -15.15
C ILE A 39 -3.57 9.22 -16.31
N LYS A 40 -2.76 9.70 -17.27
CA LYS A 40 -2.24 8.90 -18.39
C LYS A 40 -0.72 8.69 -18.28
N PRO A 41 -0.18 7.54 -18.73
CA PRO A 41 1.27 7.29 -18.72
C PRO A 41 2.08 8.30 -19.56
N SER A 42 1.44 8.95 -20.54
CA SER A 42 2.06 10.03 -21.34
C SER A 42 2.20 11.36 -20.57
N GLN A 43 1.38 11.59 -19.54
CA GLN A 43 1.39 12.80 -18.73
C GLN A 43 2.41 12.68 -17.59
N ILE A 44 2.48 11.51 -16.97
CA ILE A 44 3.26 11.27 -15.76
C ILE A 44 4.03 9.96 -15.93
N LYS A 45 5.37 10.07 -15.91
CA LYS A 45 6.25 8.91 -15.98
C LYS A 45 6.47 8.34 -14.58
N ILE A 46 5.96 7.12 -14.36
CA ILE A 46 6.21 6.34 -13.16
C ILE A 46 6.95 5.04 -13.50
N SER A 47 7.60 4.43 -12.52
CA SER A 47 8.25 3.13 -12.64
C SER A 47 8.11 2.35 -11.35
N LEU A 48 7.64 1.10 -11.44
CA LEU A 48 7.71 0.17 -10.31
C LEU A 48 9.14 -0.34 -10.19
N VAL A 49 9.78 -0.11 -9.04
CA VAL A 49 11.08 -0.70 -8.68
C VAL A 49 10.90 -2.14 -8.20
N GLY A 50 9.90 -2.39 -7.37
CA GLY A 50 9.59 -3.74 -6.90
C GLY A 50 8.36 -3.81 -6.01
N GLY A 51 7.79 -5.01 -5.91
CA GLY A 51 6.72 -5.35 -4.98
C GLY A 51 7.14 -6.53 -4.13
N VAL A 52 6.99 -6.41 -2.81
CA VAL A 52 7.25 -7.48 -1.85
C VAL A 52 5.93 -7.93 -1.26
N PHE A 53 5.58 -9.21 -1.40
CA PHE A 53 4.51 -9.81 -0.62
C PHE A 53 5.08 -10.30 0.71
N ALA A 54 4.78 -9.60 1.80
CA ALA A 54 5.36 -9.81 3.12
C ALA A 54 4.32 -10.19 4.19
N PRO A 55 3.56 -11.31 4.05
CA PRO A 55 2.50 -11.66 4.98
C PRO A 55 3.02 -12.09 6.37
N THR A 56 4.21 -12.69 6.45
CA THR A 56 4.75 -13.29 7.67
C THR A 56 5.64 -12.36 8.48
N ILE A 57 5.79 -12.63 9.78
CA ILE A 57 6.77 -11.97 10.65
C ILE A 57 8.17 -12.03 10.03
N ASN A 58 8.59 -13.24 9.62
CA ASN A 58 9.90 -13.45 9.00
C ASN A 58 10.09 -12.65 7.71
N SER A 59 9.07 -12.52 6.86
CA SER A 59 9.18 -11.70 5.63
C SER A 59 9.36 -10.21 5.92
N VAL A 60 8.74 -9.68 6.99
CA VAL A 60 8.94 -8.30 7.42
C VAL A 60 10.38 -8.09 7.91
N GLU A 61 10.89 -9.00 8.75
CA GLU A 61 12.26 -8.89 9.28
C GLU A 61 13.32 -9.08 8.21
N SER A 62 13.19 -10.14 7.41
CA SER A 62 14.22 -10.52 6.43
C SER A 62 14.21 -9.68 5.16
N LEU A 63 13.05 -9.22 4.67
CA LEU A 63 12.95 -8.45 3.43
C LEU A 63 12.85 -6.95 3.69
N LEU A 64 12.09 -6.52 4.70
CA LEU A 64 11.91 -5.10 5.02
C LEU A 64 12.86 -4.60 6.11
N LYS A 65 13.71 -5.46 6.68
CA LYS A 65 14.77 -5.10 7.64
C LYS A 65 14.28 -4.25 8.82
N ILE A 66 13.03 -4.48 9.24
CA ILE A 66 12.41 -3.82 10.38
C ILE A 66 11.85 -4.87 11.34
N LYS A 67 11.81 -4.54 12.63
CA LYS A 67 11.10 -5.34 13.62
C LYS A 67 9.58 -5.13 13.42
N PRO A 68 8.78 -6.19 13.21
CA PRO A 68 7.33 -6.08 13.15
C PRO A 68 6.75 -5.67 14.50
N LEU A 69 5.51 -5.18 14.50
CA LEU A 69 4.74 -5.01 15.73
C LEU A 69 4.43 -6.39 16.34
N ASP A 70 4.11 -6.42 17.63
CA ASP A 70 3.66 -7.66 18.28
C ASP A 70 2.22 -7.97 17.81
N PRO A 71 1.98 -9.10 17.11
CA PRO A 71 0.66 -9.42 16.62
C PRO A 71 -0.22 -9.95 17.76
N VAL A 72 -1.54 -9.73 17.64
CA VAL A 72 -2.50 -10.32 18.59
C VAL A 72 -2.62 -11.84 18.39
N LEU A 73 -2.26 -12.33 17.21
CA LEU A 73 -2.22 -13.74 16.88
C LEU A 73 -1.19 -13.99 15.77
N ASN A 74 -0.49 -15.12 15.88
CA ASN A 74 0.39 -15.64 14.83
C ASN A 74 -0.25 -16.91 14.26
N LEU A 75 -0.62 -16.89 12.98
CA LEU A 75 -1.19 -18.02 12.25
C LEU A 75 -0.16 -18.56 11.26
N ASP A 76 0.55 -19.64 11.61
CA ASP A 76 1.57 -20.25 10.74
C ASP A 76 2.62 -19.25 10.22
N GLY A 77 3.02 -18.29 11.07
CA GLY A 77 3.95 -17.21 10.75
C GLY A 77 3.27 -15.93 10.24
N ILE A 78 1.99 -15.97 9.87
CA ILE A 78 1.21 -14.82 9.41
C ILE A 78 0.85 -13.94 10.62
N LYS A 79 1.20 -12.66 10.51
CA LYS A 79 0.89 -11.65 11.53
C LYS A 79 -0.58 -11.23 11.44
N VAL A 80 -1.31 -11.34 12.55
CA VAL A 80 -2.68 -10.83 12.68
C VAL A 80 -2.68 -9.68 13.68
N TYR A 81 -3.11 -8.51 13.22
CA TYR A 81 -3.25 -7.31 14.04
C TYR A 81 -4.71 -6.90 14.17
N LYS A 82 -5.00 -5.97 15.09
CA LYS A 82 -6.23 -5.17 15.03
C LYS A 82 -5.99 -3.97 14.12
N GLU A 83 -7.06 -3.35 13.66
CA GLU A 83 -7.03 -2.25 12.69
C GLU A 83 -6.03 -1.11 13.01
N LYS A 84 -5.94 -0.70 14.28
CA LYS A 84 -4.99 0.34 14.71
C LYS A 84 -3.55 -0.06 14.47
N GLU A 85 -3.19 -1.29 14.83
CA GLU A 85 -1.86 -1.84 14.64
C GLU A 85 -1.60 -2.15 13.15
N ASP A 86 -2.62 -2.53 12.38
CA ASP A 86 -2.52 -2.67 10.92
C ASP A 86 -2.18 -1.33 10.25
N LEU A 87 -2.82 -0.23 10.63
CA LEU A 87 -2.47 1.11 10.14
C LEU A 87 -1.01 1.46 10.44
N LYS A 88 -0.56 1.21 11.68
CA LYS A 88 0.82 1.46 12.08
C LYS A 88 1.80 0.58 11.30
N MET A 89 1.50 -0.72 11.16
CA MET A 89 2.32 -1.66 10.40
C MET A 89 2.39 -1.27 8.92
N ALA A 90 1.28 -0.87 8.31
CA ALA A 90 1.23 -0.42 6.93
C ALA A 90 2.16 0.80 6.71
N THR A 91 2.12 1.79 7.60
CA THR A 91 3.06 2.94 7.54
C THR A 91 4.51 2.49 7.69
N MET A 92 4.82 1.62 8.65
CA MET A 92 6.17 1.09 8.84
C MET A 92 6.68 0.35 7.61
N MET A 93 5.84 -0.47 6.98
CA MET A 93 6.16 -1.20 5.75
C MET A 93 6.39 -0.26 4.56
N ALA A 94 5.54 0.76 4.39
CA ALA A 94 5.66 1.76 3.33
C ALA A 94 6.99 2.54 3.43
N GLN A 95 7.35 2.96 4.64
CA GLN A 95 8.61 3.67 4.90
C GLN A 95 9.83 2.77 4.71
N ALA A 96 9.75 1.52 5.18
CA ALA A 96 10.84 0.55 5.03
C ALA A 96 11.12 0.25 3.56
N VAL A 97 10.09 -0.06 2.77
CA VAL A 97 10.28 -0.39 1.35
C VAL A 97 10.78 0.81 0.55
N LEU A 98 10.30 2.03 0.84
CA LEU A 98 10.82 3.27 0.25
C LEU A 98 12.33 3.40 0.44
N LYS A 99 12.79 3.19 1.69
CA LYS A 99 14.21 3.33 2.04
C LYS A 99 15.08 2.26 1.42
N ILE A 100 14.65 0.99 1.50
CA ILE A 100 15.44 -0.16 1.04
C ILE A 100 15.63 -0.13 -0.48
N SER A 101 14.60 0.24 -1.23
CA SER A 101 14.66 0.25 -2.68
C SER A 101 15.13 1.58 -3.27
N ASN A 102 15.43 2.57 -2.42
CA ASN A 102 15.75 3.94 -2.85
C ASN A 102 14.70 4.49 -3.84
N SER A 103 13.42 4.27 -3.52
CA SER A 103 12.28 4.76 -4.31
C SER A 103 11.83 6.14 -3.85
N ASP A 104 11.09 6.83 -4.72
CA ASP A 104 10.51 8.14 -4.40
C ASP A 104 9.22 7.99 -3.58
N ILE A 105 8.46 6.91 -3.82
CA ILE A 105 7.21 6.59 -3.12
C ILE A 105 7.23 5.13 -2.63
N GLY A 106 6.78 4.93 -1.40
CA GLY A 106 6.56 3.62 -0.78
C GLY A 106 5.09 3.38 -0.47
N ILE A 107 4.64 2.14 -0.68
CA ILE A 107 3.29 1.69 -0.36
C ILE A 107 3.37 0.50 0.60
N GLY A 108 2.55 0.52 1.65
CA GLY A 108 2.47 -0.53 2.65
C GLY A 108 1.03 -0.94 2.90
N THR A 109 0.75 -2.26 2.98
CA THR A 109 -0.58 -2.78 3.32
C THR A 109 -0.52 -3.90 4.36
N SER A 110 -1.45 -3.90 5.32
CA SER A 110 -1.60 -4.94 6.35
C SER A 110 -3.08 -5.10 6.72
N ALA A 111 -3.56 -6.32 6.94
CA ALA A 111 -4.93 -6.53 7.47
C ALA A 111 -5.05 -7.86 8.22
N GLY A 112 -5.37 -7.78 9.51
CA GLY A 112 -5.81 -8.88 10.35
C GLY A 112 -7.31 -8.80 10.61
N ILE A 113 -7.67 -8.18 11.74
CA ILE A 113 -9.03 -7.99 12.24
C ILE A 113 -9.41 -6.52 12.08
N GLY A 114 -10.42 -6.26 11.25
CA GLY A 114 -10.85 -4.91 10.91
C GLY A 114 -10.87 -4.64 9.41
N LYS A 115 -10.84 -3.36 9.05
CA LYS A 115 -10.72 -2.88 7.67
C LYS A 115 -9.27 -2.85 7.16
N GLY A 116 -8.30 -3.20 8.01
CA GLY A 116 -6.88 -3.19 7.68
C GLY A 116 -6.30 -1.77 7.60
N GLY A 117 -5.01 -1.70 7.27
CA GLY A 117 -4.24 -0.47 7.13
C GLY A 117 -3.57 -0.39 5.77
N ILE A 118 -3.61 0.81 5.20
CA ILE A 118 -3.03 1.15 3.90
C ILE A 118 -2.24 2.44 4.12
N SER A 119 -1.01 2.50 3.61
CA SER A 119 -0.22 3.72 3.65
C SER A 119 0.54 3.93 2.35
N VAL A 120 0.54 5.18 1.88
CA VAL A 120 1.34 5.65 0.76
C VAL A 120 2.17 6.84 1.25
N CYS A 121 3.48 6.83 1.06
CA CYS A 121 4.35 7.89 1.56
C CYS A 121 5.50 8.23 0.62
N ASN A 122 6.00 9.46 0.74
CA ASN A 122 7.30 9.89 0.20
C ASN A 122 8.17 10.46 1.35
N ASP A 123 9.20 11.23 1.01
CA ASP A 123 10.09 11.92 1.95
C ASP A 123 9.42 13.01 2.79
N LYS A 124 8.29 13.57 2.31
CA LYS A 124 7.61 14.74 2.91
C LYS A 124 6.27 14.41 3.56
N ILE A 125 5.54 13.42 3.04
CA ILE A 125 4.16 13.16 3.45
C ILE A 125 3.88 11.67 3.60
N ILE A 126 2.97 11.37 4.53
CA ILE A 126 2.39 10.05 4.75
C ILE A 126 0.87 10.21 4.63
N LEU A 127 0.29 9.46 3.70
CA LEU A 127 -1.14 9.24 3.58
C LEU A 127 -1.45 7.87 4.16
N SER A 128 -2.50 7.76 4.98
CA SER A 128 -2.94 6.48 5.54
C SER A 128 -4.44 6.39 5.62
N CYS A 129 -5.01 5.23 5.31
CA CYS A 129 -6.43 4.95 5.43
C CYS A 129 -6.65 3.45 5.65
N THR A 130 -7.92 3.06 5.76
CA THR A 130 -8.34 1.66 5.79
C THR A 130 -8.97 1.27 4.45
N SER A 131 -9.27 -0.01 4.25
CA SER A 131 -10.27 -0.38 3.24
C SER A 131 -11.68 0.04 3.71
N GLU A 132 -12.71 -0.20 2.89
CA GLU A 132 -14.10 0.03 3.29
C GLU A 132 -14.75 -1.20 3.95
N ILE A 133 -14.11 -2.37 3.84
CA ILE A 133 -14.72 -3.65 4.20
C ILE A 133 -14.10 -4.18 5.50
N HIS A 134 -14.93 -4.33 6.53
CA HIS A 134 -14.51 -4.97 7.77
C HIS A 134 -14.48 -6.50 7.58
N ALA A 135 -13.35 -7.14 7.89
CA ALA A 135 -13.25 -8.59 7.92
C ALA A 135 -12.28 -9.05 9.03
N ASP A 136 -12.36 -10.33 9.38
CA ASP A 136 -11.46 -11.01 10.31
C ASP A 136 -10.77 -12.15 9.56
N LEU A 137 -9.45 -12.04 9.40
CA LEU A 137 -8.62 -13.00 8.68
C LEU A 137 -8.78 -14.44 9.20
N ARG A 138 -9.19 -14.61 10.46
CA ARG A 138 -9.25 -15.92 11.13
C ARG A 138 -10.48 -16.73 10.74
N ASN A 139 -11.59 -16.07 10.42
CA ASN A 139 -12.89 -16.74 10.32
C ASN A 139 -13.89 -16.10 9.35
N SER A 140 -13.59 -14.94 8.76
CA SER A 140 -14.52 -14.33 7.81
C SER A 140 -14.64 -15.16 6.54
N PRO A 141 -15.83 -15.19 5.91
CA PRO A 141 -16.04 -15.83 4.62
C PRO A 141 -15.06 -15.34 3.55
N VAL A 142 -14.68 -16.23 2.63
CA VAL A 142 -13.70 -15.95 1.57
C VAL A 142 -14.12 -14.75 0.72
N ASN A 143 -15.40 -14.61 0.38
CA ASN A 143 -15.90 -13.48 -0.40
C ASN A 143 -15.64 -12.14 0.31
N LEU A 144 -15.85 -12.07 1.63
CA LEU A 144 -15.62 -10.85 2.40
C LEU A 144 -14.12 -10.50 2.48
N ILE A 145 -13.25 -11.51 2.57
CA ILE A 145 -11.78 -11.31 2.51
C ILE A 145 -11.37 -10.78 1.14
N LEU A 146 -11.94 -11.31 0.06
CA LEU A 146 -11.66 -10.86 -1.31
C LEU A 146 -12.21 -9.45 -1.59
N GLU A 147 -13.39 -9.11 -1.07
CA GLU A 147 -13.94 -7.75 -1.14
C GLU A 147 -13.06 -6.75 -0.39
N ARG A 148 -12.59 -7.11 0.81
CA ARG A 148 -11.61 -6.30 1.57
C ARG A 148 -10.34 -6.09 0.79
N GLN A 149 -9.79 -7.15 0.20
CA GLN A 149 -8.62 -7.06 -0.68
C GLN A 149 -8.85 -6.09 -1.85
N LYS A 150 -9.98 -6.22 -2.56
CA LYS A 150 -10.31 -5.36 -3.70
C LYS A 150 -10.39 -3.88 -3.27
N SER A 151 -11.15 -3.60 -2.21
CA SER A 151 -11.27 -2.25 -1.66
C SER A 151 -9.91 -1.67 -1.22
N GLY A 152 -9.04 -2.50 -0.63
CA GLY A 152 -7.70 -2.06 -0.24
C GLY A 152 -6.79 -1.72 -1.41
N ILE A 153 -6.89 -2.46 -2.52
CA ILE A 153 -6.15 -2.15 -3.76
C ILE A 153 -6.63 -0.82 -4.33
N GLU A 154 -7.94 -0.62 -4.45
CA GLU A 154 -8.53 0.62 -4.98
C GLU A 154 -8.14 1.83 -4.14
N LYS A 155 -8.22 1.75 -2.80
CA LYS A 155 -7.82 2.84 -1.91
C LYS A 155 -6.33 3.15 -1.99
N ALA A 156 -5.46 2.14 -2.07
CA ALA A 156 -4.02 2.37 -2.20
C ALA A 156 -3.66 3.09 -3.50
N LEU A 157 -4.28 2.71 -4.62
CA LEU A 157 -4.05 3.32 -5.93
C LEU A 157 -4.65 4.73 -6.00
N PHE A 158 -5.80 4.96 -5.37
CA PHE A 158 -6.38 6.30 -5.21
C PHE A 158 -5.47 7.24 -4.43
N LEU A 159 -4.90 6.79 -3.31
CA LEU A 159 -3.92 7.59 -2.55
C LEU A 159 -2.67 7.88 -3.38
N LEU A 160 -2.17 6.88 -4.11
CA LEU A 160 -1.01 7.03 -4.99
C LEU A 160 -1.25 8.05 -6.10
N GLU A 161 -2.37 7.95 -6.81
CA GLU A 161 -2.74 8.86 -7.87
C GLU A 161 -2.83 10.30 -7.37
N ASN A 162 -3.47 10.53 -6.22
CA ASN A 162 -3.57 11.86 -5.62
C ASN A 162 -2.22 12.41 -5.16
N LEU A 163 -1.37 11.55 -4.58
CA LEU A 163 -0.02 11.95 -4.18
C LEU A 163 0.82 12.38 -5.39
N ILE A 164 0.73 11.64 -6.49
CA ILE A 164 1.52 11.91 -7.70
C ILE A 164 0.97 13.12 -8.48
N ASN A 165 -0.35 13.31 -8.50
CA ASN A 165 -0.98 14.43 -9.19
C ASN A 165 -1.00 15.73 -8.36
N GLY A 166 -0.53 15.68 -7.10
CA GLY A 166 -0.51 16.84 -6.21
C GLY A 166 -1.90 17.28 -5.73
N THR A 167 -2.91 16.41 -5.83
CA THR A 167 -4.30 16.69 -5.46
C THR A 167 -4.63 16.27 -4.03
N ILE A 168 -3.67 16.42 -3.12
CA ILE A 168 -3.81 16.02 -1.70
C ILE A 168 -4.97 16.77 -1.01
N ASP A 169 -5.28 18.00 -1.43
CA ASP A 169 -6.38 18.76 -0.86
C ASP A 169 -7.75 18.08 -1.05
N SER A 170 -7.91 17.29 -2.12
CA SER A 170 -9.13 16.49 -2.35
C SER A 170 -9.30 15.34 -1.35
N LEU A 171 -8.25 15.01 -0.58
CA LEU A 171 -8.27 13.93 0.41
C LEU A 171 -8.80 14.38 1.79
N TYR A 172 -8.92 15.68 2.06
CA TYR A 172 -9.42 16.19 3.34
C TYR A 172 -10.90 15.86 3.59
N SER A 173 -11.68 15.62 2.53
CA SER A 173 -13.09 15.21 2.64
C SER A 173 -13.27 13.71 2.88
N GLU A 174 -12.19 12.94 2.85
CA GLU A 174 -12.19 11.50 3.02
C GLU A 174 -11.70 11.11 4.42
N ASN A 175 -11.98 9.87 4.85
CA ASN A 175 -11.41 9.30 6.08
C ASN A 175 -9.91 8.94 5.90
N ILE A 176 -9.09 9.91 5.53
CA ILE A 176 -7.66 9.78 5.25
C ILE A 176 -6.86 10.55 6.30
N ILE A 177 -5.89 9.88 6.89
CA ILE A 177 -4.93 10.48 7.80
C ILE A 177 -3.77 11.03 6.98
N ILE A 178 -3.58 12.35 7.04
CA ILE A 178 -2.51 13.06 6.35
C ILE A 178 -1.49 13.52 7.40
N ARG A 179 -0.21 13.16 7.22
CA ARG A 179 0.89 13.61 8.09
C ARG A 179 2.06 14.14 7.27
N TYR A 180 2.49 15.35 7.56
CA TYR A 180 3.72 15.93 7.01
C TYR A 180 4.89 15.58 7.92
N LYS A 181 6.07 15.33 7.33
CA LYS A 181 7.32 14.98 8.02
C LYS A 181 8.20 16.19 8.28
#